data_AF-A0A962BXI6-F1
#
_entry.id   AF-A0A962BXI6-F1
#
_cell.length_a   1.000
_cell.length_b   1.000
_cell.length_c   1.000
_cell.angle_alpha   90.00
_cell.angle_beta   90.00
_cell.angle_gamma   90.00
#
_symmetry.space_group_name_H-M   'P 1'
#
loop_
_entity.id
_entity.type
_entity.pdbx_description
1 polymer ?
#
loop_
_entity_poly.entity_id
_entity_poly.type
_entity_poly.pdbx_seq_one_letter_code
_entity_poly.pdbx_strand_id
1 'polypeptide(L)'
;KSQQIATYAAEAADGNFDSFDELRSTQTDIQKSLNALRQGSDEFGVPPYQNEGALGAKLTELTQIWGPVNQNATSILEREELILNLNDTAGEFSATVPRLQPLMDAVVRDMVSSGTATSGQIYTAAQQILFADRMVRRVTEILQGGSAATSAADNLALDAARFGQILDGLVNGSDTVRRVTSAGARNTLEEVSDIYTGMQANVDSIIEGSTSLFEVKEASDQIVLDSKQMLESANSVQQALINLPGERPLPSFTVTLISGALAILGLIGLLYSLYRDQSRRFRGTQELNQRNQEAILRLLDEMGSLAEGDLTVRATVTEDIT
;
A
#
# COMPACT_ATOMS: atom_id res chain seq x y z
N LYS A 1 3.03 21.55 6.63
CA LYS A 1 2.05 20.69 7.34
C LYS A 1 0.78 20.41 6.53
N SER A 2 0.09 21.40 5.93
CA SER A 2 -1.08 21.11 5.07
C SER A 2 -0.74 20.26 3.84
N GLN A 3 0.36 20.55 3.15
CA GLN A 3 0.80 19.69 2.03
C GLN A 3 1.31 18.31 2.51
N GLN A 4 1.98 18.27 3.67
CA GLN A 4 2.48 17.03 4.26
C GLN A 4 1.35 16.08 4.65
N ILE A 5 0.26 16.60 5.26
CA ILE A 5 -0.87 15.74 5.64
C ILE A 5 -1.54 15.14 4.41
N ALA A 6 -1.61 15.88 3.29
CA ALA A 6 -2.10 15.34 2.03
C ALA A 6 -1.18 14.25 1.45
N THR A 7 0.14 14.49 1.45
CA THR A 7 1.11 13.49 1.01
C THR A 7 1.03 12.21 1.84
N TYR A 8 1.09 12.32 3.17
CA TYR A 8 1.07 11.15 4.03
C TYR A 8 -0.29 10.46 4.07
N ALA A 9 -1.40 11.19 3.90
CA ALA A 9 -2.72 10.57 3.73
C ALA A 9 -2.79 9.72 2.46
N ALA A 10 -2.27 10.22 1.33
CA ALA A 10 -2.23 9.48 0.08
C ALA A 10 -1.33 8.24 0.18
N GLU A 11 -0.11 8.40 0.70
CA GLU A 11 0.82 7.28 0.84
C GLU A 11 0.32 6.23 1.84
N ALA A 12 -0.29 6.64 2.96
CA ALA A 12 -0.92 5.73 3.91
C ALA A 12 -2.13 4.99 3.30
N ALA A 13 -2.96 5.70 2.54
CA ALA A 13 -4.08 5.10 1.81
C ALA A 13 -3.62 4.11 0.73
N ASP A 14 -2.41 4.26 0.20
CA ASP A 14 -1.74 3.30 -0.70
C ASP A 14 -1.06 2.12 0.04
N GLY A 15 -1.14 2.08 1.38
CA GLY A 15 -0.58 1.01 2.20
C GLY A 15 0.90 1.19 2.54
N ASN A 16 1.45 2.40 2.44
CA ASN A 16 2.81 2.68 2.91
C ASN A 16 2.85 2.73 4.44
N PHE A 17 3.43 1.70 5.05
CA PHE A 17 3.59 1.56 6.49
C PHE A 17 4.17 2.81 7.18
N ASP A 18 5.29 3.34 6.66
CA ASP A 18 5.96 4.50 7.25
C ASP A 18 5.09 5.77 7.24
N SER A 19 4.12 5.85 6.33
CA SER A 19 3.27 7.04 6.16
C SER A 19 2.18 7.17 7.20
N PHE A 20 1.75 6.08 7.84
CA PHE A 20 0.77 6.15 8.92
C PHE A 20 1.30 6.92 10.13
N ASP A 21 2.55 6.66 10.52
CA ASP A 21 3.20 7.40 11.61
C ASP A 21 3.38 8.89 11.27
N GLU A 22 3.80 9.19 10.05
CA GLU A 22 3.96 10.58 9.59
C GLU A 22 2.62 11.32 9.48
N LEU A 23 1.55 10.62 9.05
CA LEU A 23 0.18 11.14 9.03
C LEU A 23 -0.30 11.47 10.45
N ARG A 24 -0.15 10.55 11.40
CA ARG A 24 -0.53 10.71 12.81
C ARG A 24 0.22 11.86 13.48
N SER A 25 1.52 11.93 13.26
CA SER A 25 2.39 13.01 13.75
C SER A 25 1.94 14.36 13.19
N THR A 26 1.77 14.44 11.86
CA THR A 26 1.37 15.69 11.19
C THR A 26 -0.02 16.15 11.62
N GLN A 27 -0.98 15.22 11.76
CA GLN A 27 -2.33 15.51 12.24
C GLN A 27 -2.30 16.11 13.66
N THR A 28 -1.59 15.44 14.58
CA THR A 28 -1.44 15.88 15.97
C THR A 28 -0.84 17.28 16.05
N ASP A 29 0.20 17.52 15.25
CA ASP A 29 0.93 18.79 15.24
C ASP A 29 0.10 19.96 14.72
N ILE A 30 -0.71 19.75 13.68
CA ILE A 30 -1.64 20.75 13.17
C ILE A 30 -2.69 21.06 14.24
N GLN A 31 -3.29 20.03 14.84
CA GLN A 31 -4.30 20.20 15.88
C GLN A 31 -3.75 20.98 17.09
N LYS A 32 -2.54 20.65 17.54
CA LYS A 32 -1.85 21.39 18.63
C LYS A 32 -1.62 22.86 18.26
N SER A 33 -1.13 23.11 17.06
CA SER A 33 -0.84 24.47 16.57
C SER A 33 -2.11 25.31 16.45
N LEU A 34 -3.20 24.72 15.94
CA LEU A 34 -4.49 25.38 15.82
C LEU A 34 -5.08 25.68 17.21
N ASN A 35 -5.01 24.73 18.15
CA ASN A 35 -5.46 24.95 19.53
C ASN A 35 -4.67 26.07 20.21
N ALA A 36 -3.34 26.08 20.04
CA ALA A 36 -2.47 27.13 20.57
C ALA A 36 -2.83 28.52 20.05
N LEU A 37 -3.11 28.66 18.75
CA LEU A 37 -3.55 29.95 18.17
C LEU A 37 -4.94 30.36 18.66
N ARG A 38 -5.85 29.42 18.88
CA ARG A 38 -7.21 29.76 19.33
C ARG A 38 -7.25 30.11 20.81
N GLN A 39 -6.68 29.26 21.65
CA GLN A 39 -6.84 29.25 23.11
C GLN A 39 -5.63 29.84 23.86
N GLY A 40 -4.54 30.08 23.14
CA GLY A 40 -3.26 30.40 23.75
C GLY A 40 -2.50 29.14 24.16
N SER A 41 -1.19 29.27 24.32
CA SER A 41 -0.33 28.21 24.80
C SER A 41 0.94 28.79 25.40
N ASP A 42 1.23 28.38 26.64
CA ASP A 42 2.49 28.71 27.31
C ASP A 42 3.68 27.98 26.67
N GLU A 43 3.47 26.74 26.20
CA GLU A 43 4.47 25.93 25.49
C GLU A 43 4.99 26.64 24.23
N PHE A 44 4.08 27.26 23.47
CA PHE A 44 4.43 28.00 22.26
C PHE A 44 4.63 29.51 22.50
N GLY A 45 4.42 30.00 23.72
CA GLY A 45 4.50 31.42 24.05
C GLY A 45 3.53 32.30 23.27
N VAL A 46 2.34 31.78 22.93
CA VAL A 46 1.32 32.49 22.13
C VAL A 46 0.08 32.78 22.97
N PRO A 47 -0.47 34.01 22.96
CA PRO A 47 -1.75 34.30 23.60
C PRO A 47 -2.93 33.79 22.74
N PRO A 48 -4.14 33.71 23.31
CA PRO A 48 -5.35 33.36 22.56
C PRO A 48 -5.70 34.43 21.53
N TYR A 49 -5.98 34.01 20.28
CA TYR A 49 -6.42 34.91 19.21
C TYR A 49 -7.85 34.66 18.75
N GLN A 50 -8.58 33.70 19.35
CA GLN A 50 -9.93 33.33 18.91
C GLN A 50 -10.91 34.53 18.89
N ASN A 51 -10.73 35.49 19.80
CA ASN A 51 -11.60 36.65 19.95
C ASN A 51 -11.04 37.93 19.30
N GLU A 52 -9.92 37.83 18.59
CA GLU A 52 -9.21 38.97 17.98
C GLU A 52 -9.84 39.37 16.64
N GLY A 53 -11.04 39.95 16.67
CA GLY A 53 -11.72 40.56 15.52
C GLY A 53 -11.59 39.78 14.21
N ALA A 54 -10.94 40.39 13.21
CA ALA A 54 -10.73 39.79 11.89
C ALA A 54 -9.79 38.57 11.90
N LEU A 55 -8.84 38.48 12.84
CA LEU A 55 -7.97 37.31 13.00
C LEU A 55 -8.76 36.13 13.59
N GLY A 56 -9.61 36.38 14.58
CA GLY A 56 -10.50 35.37 15.15
C GLY A 56 -11.46 34.76 14.13
N ALA A 57 -12.00 35.58 13.21
CA ALA A 57 -12.83 35.12 12.10
C ALA A 57 -12.05 34.19 11.15
N LYS A 58 -10.83 34.56 10.75
CA LYS A 58 -9.96 33.74 9.88
C LYS A 58 -9.51 32.44 10.54
N LEU A 59 -9.24 32.46 11.85
CA LEU A 59 -8.94 31.25 12.62
C LEU A 59 -10.15 30.32 12.69
N THR A 60 -11.35 30.86 12.77
CA THR A 60 -12.60 30.08 12.75
C THR A 60 -12.78 29.41 11.39
N GLU A 61 -12.56 30.13 10.29
CA GLU A 61 -12.58 29.58 8.93
C GLU A 61 -11.55 28.45 8.76
N LEU A 62 -10.30 28.66 9.18
CA LEU A 62 -9.27 27.63 9.15
C LEU A 62 -9.66 26.39 9.97
N THR A 63 -10.30 26.59 11.13
CA THR A 63 -10.80 25.49 11.97
C THR A 63 -11.91 24.70 11.29
N GLN A 64 -12.81 25.38 10.58
CA GLN A 64 -13.89 24.74 9.83
C GLN A 64 -13.35 23.89 8.69
N ILE A 65 -12.30 24.32 8.01
CA ILE A 65 -11.60 23.54 6.97
C ILE A 65 -10.84 22.37 7.59
N TRP A 66 -10.19 22.59 8.74
CA TRP A 66 -9.41 21.55 9.42
C TRP A 66 -10.29 20.39 9.96
N GLY A 67 -11.53 20.66 10.37
CA GLY A 67 -12.42 19.64 10.94
C GLY A 67 -12.57 18.39 10.05
N PRO A 68 -13.04 18.53 8.80
CA PRO A 68 -13.14 17.42 7.84
C PRO A 68 -11.79 16.73 7.56
N VAL A 69 -10.72 17.51 7.36
CA VAL A 69 -9.36 16.96 7.15
C VAL A 69 -8.93 16.07 8.31
N ASN A 70 -9.15 16.54 9.55
CA ASN A 70 -8.81 15.80 10.75
C ASN A 70 -9.64 14.51 10.87
N GLN A 71 -10.93 14.57 10.58
CA GLN A 71 -11.81 13.41 10.62
C GLN A 71 -11.41 12.35 9.59
N ASN A 72 -11.12 12.78 8.36
CA ASN A 72 -10.65 11.89 7.30
C ASN A 72 -9.30 11.27 7.65
N ALA A 73 -8.36 12.05 8.20
CA ALA A 73 -7.06 11.53 8.63
C ALA A 73 -7.22 10.48 9.75
N THR A 74 -8.12 10.72 10.71
CA THR A 74 -8.46 9.72 11.73
C THR A 74 -9.05 8.46 11.10
N SER A 75 -9.97 8.58 10.13
CA SER A 75 -10.58 7.43 9.46
C SER A 75 -9.55 6.53 8.76
N ILE A 76 -8.52 7.13 8.14
CA ILE A 76 -7.40 6.42 7.53
C ILE A 76 -6.57 5.71 8.61
N LEU A 77 -6.19 6.42 9.67
CA LEU A 77 -5.38 5.87 10.77
C LEU A 77 -6.08 4.74 11.53
N GLU A 78 -7.40 4.80 11.69
CA GLU A 78 -8.20 3.75 12.34
C GLU A 78 -8.26 2.45 11.51
N ARG A 79 -8.00 2.53 10.19
CA ARG A 79 -8.00 1.39 9.26
C ARG A 79 -6.59 0.93 8.88
N GLU A 80 -5.55 1.41 9.57
CA GLU A 80 -4.15 1.09 9.29
C GLU A 80 -3.90 -0.42 9.15
N GLU A 81 -4.27 -1.21 10.17
CA GLU A 81 -4.06 -2.67 10.18
C GLU A 81 -4.78 -3.36 9.01
N LEU A 82 -6.00 -2.92 8.71
CA LEU A 82 -6.80 -3.48 7.61
C LEU A 82 -6.12 -3.21 6.26
N ILE A 83 -5.65 -1.98 6.03
CA ILE A 83 -5.00 -1.60 4.76
C ILE A 83 -3.70 -2.39 4.56
N LEU A 84 -2.89 -2.51 5.62
CA LEU A 84 -1.62 -3.25 5.56
C LEU A 84 -1.86 -4.73 5.28
N ASN A 85 -2.78 -5.37 6.02
CA ASN A 85 -3.13 -6.77 5.81
C ASN A 85 -3.71 -7.01 4.40
N LEU A 86 -4.56 -6.10 3.93
CA LEU A 86 -5.12 -6.19 2.57
C LEU A 86 -4.03 -6.14 1.51
N ASN A 87 -3.04 -5.26 1.67
CA ASN A 87 -1.92 -5.14 0.72
C ASN A 87 -1.04 -6.40 0.72
N ASP A 88 -0.75 -6.95 1.91
CA ASP A 88 0.00 -8.20 2.05
C ASP A 88 -0.76 -9.38 1.41
N THR A 89 -2.05 -9.52 1.71
CA THR A 89 -2.93 -10.56 1.16
C THR A 89 -3.02 -10.47 -0.36
N ALA A 90 -3.17 -9.26 -0.90
CA ALA A 90 -3.20 -9.02 -2.34
C ALA A 90 -1.84 -9.30 -3.01
N GLY A 91 -0.74 -9.02 -2.32
CA GLY A 91 0.61 -9.38 -2.73
C GLY A 91 0.80 -10.89 -2.82
N GLU A 92 0.40 -11.64 -1.78
CA GLU A 92 0.46 -13.11 -1.75
C GLU A 92 -0.41 -13.74 -2.85
N PHE A 93 -1.63 -13.22 -3.04
CA PHE A 93 -2.51 -13.65 -4.12
C PHE A 93 -1.84 -13.46 -5.49
N SER A 94 -1.28 -12.28 -5.73
CA SER A 94 -0.62 -11.93 -6.99
C SER A 94 0.65 -12.74 -7.24
N ALA A 95 1.37 -13.12 -6.18
CA ALA A 95 2.55 -13.99 -6.26
C ALA A 95 2.19 -15.47 -6.53
N THR A 96 0.99 -15.89 -6.15
CA THR A 96 0.57 -17.30 -6.28
C THR A 96 0.01 -17.63 -7.66
N VAL A 97 -0.73 -16.69 -8.30
CA VAL A 97 -1.34 -16.94 -9.62
C VAL A 97 -0.35 -17.39 -10.72
N PRO A 98 0.85 -16.79 -10.87
CA PRO A 98 1.83 -17.25 -11.85
C PRO A 98 2.26 -18.71 -11.66
N ARG A 99 2.15 -19.27 -10.45
CA ARG A 99 2.44 -20.68 -10.16
C ARG A 99 1.38 -21.62 -10.72
N LEU A 100 0.13 -21.16 -10.84
CA LEU A 100 -0.98 -21.95 -11.40
C LEU A 100 -0.86 -22.13 -12.92
N GLN A 101 -0.28 -21.17 -13.65
CA GLN A 101 -0.18 -21.21 -15.10
C GLN A 101 0.53 -22.48 -15.64
N PRO A 102 1.78 -22.80 -15.23
CA PRO A 102 2.47 -24.00 -15.74
C PRO A 102 1.77 -25.30 -15.32
N LEU A 103 1.10 -25.32 -14.16
CA LEU A 103 0.34 -26.48 -13.69
C LEU A 103 -0.91 -26.70 -14.57
N MET A 104 -1.65 -25.64 -14.86
CA MET A 104 -2.81 -25.71 -15.75
C MET A 104 -2.41 -26.10 -17.19
N ASP A 105 -1.27 -25.63 -17.69
CA ASP A 105 -0.73 -26.06 -18.97
C ASP A 105 -0.35 -27.54 -18.98
N ALA A 106 0.22 -28.04 -17.87
CA ALA A 106 0.52 -29.46 -17.71
C ALA A 106 -0.76 -30.31 -17.66
N VAL A 107 -1.81 -29.88 -16.95
CA VAL A 107 -3.12 -30.53 -16.96
C VAL A 107 -3.65 -30.67 -18.39
N VAL A 108 -3.67 -29.58 -19.16
CA VAL A 108 -4.15 -29.58 -20.55
C VAL A 108 -3.31 -30.52 -21.42
N ARG A 109 -1.98 -30.48 -21.29
CA ARG A 109 -1.05 -31.35 -22.03
C ARG A 109 -1.30 -32.83 -21.74
N ASP A 110 -1.52 -33.19 -20.48
CA ASP A 110 -1.78 -34.56 -20.04
C ASP A 110 -3.18 -35.06 -20.45
N MET A 111 -4.16 -34.15 -20.51
CA MET A 111 -5.47 -34.45 -21.07
C MET A 111 -5.37 -34.79 -22.56
N VAL A 112 -4.60 -34.00 -23.33
CA VAL A 112 -4.38 -34.23 -24.77
C VAL A 112 -3.57 -35.52 -25.01
N SER A 113 -2.48 -35.74 -24.28
CA SER A 113 -1.60 -36.89 -24.48
C SER A 113 -2.28 -38.23 -24.14
N SER A 114 -3.15 -38.23 -23.13
CA SER A 114 -3.91 -39.43 -22.74
C SER A 114 -4.97 -39.86 -23.76
N GLY A 115 -5.46 -38.92 -24.60
CA GLY A 115 -6.56 -39.17 -25.54
C GLY A 115 -7.93 -39.45 -24.88
N THR A 116 -8.03 -39.34 -23.55
CA THR A 116 -9.25 -39.67 -22.78
C THR A 116 -10.20 -38.49 -22.59
N ALA A 117 -9.70 -37.26 -22.73
CA ALA A 117 -10.48 -36.04 -22.57
C ALA A 117 -11.16 -35.60 -23.88
N THR A 118 -12.39 -35.10 -23.78
CA THR A 118 -13.09 -34.51 -24.93
C THR A 118 -12.57 -33.10 -25.24
N SER A 119 -12.77 -32.61 -26.47
CA SER A 119 -12.42 -31.22 -26.84
C SER A 119 -13.09 -30.18 -25.93
N GLY A 120 -14.31 -30.45 -25.46
CA GLY A 120 -15.00 -29.59 -24.50
C GLY A 120 -14.31 -29.54 -23.14
N GLN A 121 -13.85 -30.68 -22.61
CA GLN A 121 -13.11 -30.73 -21.35
C GLN A 121 -11.76 -30.00 -21.46
N ILE A 122 -11.05 -30.19 -22.56
CA ILE A 122 -9.78 -29.50 -22.84
C ILE A 122 -10.01 -27.98 -22.90
N TYR A 123 -11.06 -27.53 -23.57
CA TYR A 123 -11.43 -26.11 -23.63
C TYR A 123 -11.75 -25.54 -22.25
N THR A 124 -12.56 -26.24 -21.45
CA THR A 124 -12.91 -25.81 -20.08
C THR A 124 -11.67 -25.70 -19.19
N ALA A 125 -10.75 -26.67 -19.26
CA ALA A 125 -9.50 -26.63 -18.51
C ALA A 125 -8.61 -25.46 -18.96
N ALA A 126 -8.43 -25.27 -20.27
CA ALA A 126 -7.63 -24.16 -20.81
C ALA A 126 -8.22 -22.78 -20.43
N GLN A 127 -9.54 -22.66 -20.32
CA GLN A 127 -10.19 -21.41 -19.93
C GLN A 127 -9.91 -21.00 -18.48
N GLN A 128 -9.52 -21.92 -17.59
CA GLN A 128 -9.24 -21.61 -16.18
C GLN A 128 -8.11 -20.59 -16.00
N ILE A 129 -7.11 -20.61 -16.89
CA ILE A 129 -6.00 -19.65 -16.88
C ILE A 129 -6.51 -18.22 -17.01
N LEU A 130 -7.53 -18.00 -17.85
CA LEU A 130 -8.11 -16.67 -18.05
C LEU A 130 -8.81 -16.14 -16.80
N PHE A 131 -9.42 -17.01 -15.99
CA PHE A 131 -10.03 -16.59 -14.73
C PHE A 131 -8.96 -16.19 -13.72
N ALA A 132 -7.86 -16.95 -13.61
CA ALA A 132 -6.73 -16.61 -12.75
C ALA A 132 -6.14 -15.23 -13.09
N ASP A 133 -5.88 -14.96 -14.38
CA ASP A 133 -5.37 -13.65 -14.84
C ASP A 133 -6.36 -12.51 -14.56
N ARG A 134 -7.67 -12.75 -14.76
CA ARG A 134 -8.71 -11.75 -14.45
C ARG A 134 -8.76 -11.44 -12.97
N MET A 135 -8.64 -12.45 -12.10
CA MET A 135 -8.63 -12.24 -10.65
C MET A 135 -7.47 -11.33 -10.22
N VAL A 136 -6.25 -11.52 -10.74
CA VAL A 136 -5.10 -10.63 -10.44
C VAL A 136 -5.39 -9.19 -10.84
N ARG A 137 -5.96 -9.00 -12.03
CA ARG A 137 -6.37 -7.67 -12.48
C ARG A 137 -7.42 -7.05 -11.55
N ARG A 138 -8.42 -7.82 -11.11
CA ARG A 138 -9.44 -7.34 -10.16
C ARG A 138 -8.85 -6.96 -8.82
N VAL A 139 -7.93 -7.77 -8.27
CA VAL A 139 -7.20 -7.44 -7.04
C VAL A 139 -6.44 -6.12 -7.20
N THR A 140 -5.78 -5.92 -8.33
CA THR A 140 -5.08 -4.66 -8.63
C THR A 140 -6.04 -3.45 -8.70
N GLU A 141 -7.20 -3.61 -9.34
CA GLU A 141 -8.25 -2.58 -9.40
C GLU A 141 -8.81 -2.25 -8.01
N ILE A 142 -8.97 -3.25 -7.13
CA ILE A 142 -9.40 -3.06 -5.73
C ILE A 142 -8.36 -2.24 -4.97
N LEU A 143 -7.07 -2.61 -5.06
CA LEU A 143 -5.97 -1.90 -4.38
C LEU A 143 -5.82 -0.44 -4.83
N GLN A 144 -6.01 -0.19 -6.13
CA GLN A 144 -6.01 1.18 -6.67
C GLN A 144 -7.16 2.01 -6.12
N GLY A 145 -8.28 1.38 -5.77
CA GLY A 145 -9.44 2.06 -5.20
C GLY A 145 -10.29 2.80 -6.22
N GLY A 146 -11.02 3.80 -5.74
CA GLY A 146 -11.93 4.62 -6.54
C GLY A 146 -13.27 3.93 -6.86
N SER A 147 -14.06 4.55 -7.73
CA SER A 147 -15.45 4.13 -8.02
C SER A 147 -15.59 2.73 -8.62
N ALA A 148 -14.51 2.17 -9.17
CA ALA A 148 -14.48 0.83 -9.74
C ALA A 148 -14.20 -0.26 -8.68
N ALA A 149 -13.65 0.07 -7.52
CA ALA A 149 -13.15 -0.91 -6.54
C ALA A 149 -14.23 -1.89 -6.06
N THR A 150 -15.42 -1.39 -5.70
CA THR A 150 -16.55 -2.23 -5.28
C THR A 150 -16.98 -3.19 -6.40
N SER A 151 -17.10 -2.68 -7.63
CA SER A 151 -17.44 -3.52 -8.77
C SER A 151 -16.34 -4.54 -9.10
N ALA A 152 -15.08 -4.20 -8.85
CA ALA A 152 -13.95 -5.11 -9.04
C ALA A 152 -13.98 -6.24 -8.00
N ALA A 153 -14.36 -5.94 -6.74
CA ALA A 153 -14.58 -6.93 -5.69
C ALA A 153 -15.72 -7.90 -6.03
N ASP A 154 -16.86 -7.40 -6.51
CA ASP A 154 -17.97 -8.25 -6.96
C ASP A 154 -17.54 -9.19 -8.10
N ASN A 155 -16.80 -8.65 -9.09
CA ASN A 155 -16.30 -9.45 -10.20
C ASN A 155 -15.22 -10.46 -9.77
N LEU A 156 -14.38 -10.11 -8.79
CA LEU A 156 -13.41 -11.02 -8.19
C LEU A 156 -14.12 -12.22 -7.55
N ALA A 157 -15.18 -11.97 -6.77
CA ALA A 157 -15.99 -13.02 -6.15
C ALA A 157 -16.57 -13.98 -7.20
N LEU A 158 -17.10 -13.43 -8.30
CA LEU A 158 -17.66 -14.22 -9.40
C LEU A 158 -16.60 -15.05 -10.13
N ASP A 159 -15.45 -14.45 -10.47
CA ASP A 159 -14.34 -15.13 -11.14
C ASP A 159 -13.75 -16.24 -10.25
N ALA A 160 -13.59 -15.97 -8.95
CA ALA A 160 -13.13 -16.95 -7.97
C ALA A 160 -14.11 -18.11 -7.82
N ALA A 161 -15.40 -17.84 -7.57
CA ALA A 161 -16.41 -18.88 -7.44
C ALA A 161 -16.49 -19.77 -8.69
N ARG A 162 -16.38 -19.18 -9.88
CA ARG A 162 -16.39 -19.91 -11.15
C ARG A 162 -15.13 -20.74 -11.37
N PHE A 163 -13.96 -20.23 -10.97
CA PHE A 163 -12.71 -21.00 -10.99
C PHE A 163 -12.84 -22.23 -10.09
N GLY A 164 -13.24 -22.03 -8.83
CA GLY A 164 -13.41 -23.12 -7.86
C GLY A 164 -14.41 -24.18 -8.33
N GLN A 165 -15.58 -23.77 -8.86
CA GLN A 165 -16.59 -24.70 -9.37
C GLN A 165 -16.07 -25.54 -10.54
N ILE A 166 -15.30 -24.95 -11.46
CA ILE A 166 -14.75 -25.68 -12.60
C ILE A 166 -13.63 -26.61 -12.14
N LEU A 167 -12.75 -26.14 -11.26
CA LEU A 167 -11.67 -26.95 -10.70
C LEU A 167 -12.21 -28.19 -9.97
N ASP A 168 -13.19 -28.01 -9.08
CA ASP A 168 -13.88 -29.13 -8.42
C ASP A 168 -14.53 -30.09 -9.43
N GLY A 169 -15.19 -29.55 -10.45
CA GLY A 169 -15.76 -30.34 -11.54
C GLY A 169 -14.71 -31.14 -12.34
N LEU A 170 -13.49 -30.61 -12.52
CA LEU A 170 -12.40 -31.35 -13.18
C LEU A 170 -11.85 -32.47 -12.27
N VAL A 171 -11.78 -32.24 -10.95
CA VAL A 171 -11.26 -33.21 -9.97
C VAL A 171 -12.26 -34.33 -9.64
N ASN A 172 -13.50 -33.94 -9.32
CA ASN A 172 -14.57 -34.79 -8.76
C ASN A 172 -15.68 -35.09 -9.76
N GLY A 173 -15.92 -34.20 -10.73
CA GLY A 173 -17.05 -34.28 -11.65
C GLY A 173 -18.29 -33.56 -11.11
N SER A 174 -19.07 -32.98 -12.02
CA SER A 174 -20.36 -32.34 -11.75
C SER A 174 -21.32 -32.55 -12.93
N ASP A 175 -22.55 -32.04 -12.80
CA ASP A 175 -23.55 -32.08 -13.88
C ASP A 175 -23.08 -31.33 -15.15
N THR A 176 -22.22 -30.33 -14.99
CA THR A 176 -21.77 -29.43 -16.07
C THR A 176 -20.32 -29.66 -16.49
N VAL A 177 -19.49 -30.23 -15.62
CA VAL A 177 -18.06 -30.47 -15.87
C VAL A 177 -17.75 -31.94 -15.62
N ARG A 178 -17.26 -32.62 -16.66
CA ARG A 178 -16.88 -34.03 -16.53
C ARG A 178 -15.50 -34.15 -15.89
N ARG A 179 -15.42 -35.03 -14.89
CA ARG A 179 -14.19 -35.45 -14.20
C ARG A 179 -13.08 -35.84 -15.19
N VAL A 180 -11.86 -35.40 -14.90
CA VAL A 180 -10.64 -35.80 -15.61
C VAL A 180 -10.17 -37.16 -15.09
N THR A 181 -9.91 -38.10 -16.00
CA THR A 181 -9.56 -39.50 -15.68
C THR A 181 -8.10 -39.84 -15.94
N SER A 182 -7.38 -39.04 -16.72
CA SER A 182 -5.94 -39.19 -16.96
C SER A 182 -5.16 -39.10 -15.64
N ALA A 183 -4.38 -40.13 -15.31
CA ALA A 183 -3.65 -40.21 -14.04
C ALA A 183 -2.66 -39.04 -13.86
N GLY A 184 -1.92 -38.66 -14.92
CA GLY A 184 -1.00 -37.52 -14.89
C GLY A 184 -1.73 -36.20 -14.65
N ALA A 185 -2.79 -35.95 -15.41
CA ALA A 185 -3.59 -34.73 -15.28
C ALA A 185 -4.26 -34.63 -13.90
N ARG A 186 -4.65 -35.76 -13.29
CA ARG A 186 -5.25 -35.79 -11.94
C ARG A 186 -4.27 -35.36 -10.87
N ASN A 187 -3.03 -35.86 -10.89
CA ASN A 187 -2.02 -35.48 -9.90
C ASN A 187 -1.75 -33.97 -9.96
N THR A 188 -1.61 -33.41 -11.16
CA THR A 188 -1.41 -31.96 -11.34
C THR A 188 -2.65 -31.15 -10.94
N LEU A 189 -3.86 -31.64 -11.20
CA LEU A 189 -5.10 -31.00 -10.77
C LEU A 189 -5.25 -30.97 -9.25
N GLU A 190 -4.78 -32.00 -8.54
CA GLU A 190 -4.76 -32.02 -7.07
C GLU A 190 -3.81 -30.94 -6.53
N GLU A 191 -2.63 -30.76 -7.13
CA GLU A 191 -1.72 -29.66 -6.78
C GLU A 191 -2.34 -28.27 -7.03
N VAL A 192 -3.03 -28.09 -8.17
CA VAL A 192 -3.79 -26.86 -8.47
C VAL A 192 -4.88 -26.61 -7.42
N SER A 193 -5.57 -27.67 -7.00
CA SER A 193 -6.61 -27.60 -5.97
C SER A 193 -6.04 -27.14 -4.63
N ASP A 194 -4.91 -27.70 -4.19
CA ASP A 194 -4.27 -27.33 -2.93
C ASP A 194 -3.85 -25.86 -2.92
N ILE A 195 -3.23 -25.39 -4.01
CA ILE A 195 -2.84 -23.98 -4.17
C ILE A 195 -4.07 -23.08 -4.14
N TYR A 196 -5.12 -23.43 -4.89
CA TYR A 196 -6.34 -22.64 -4.96
C TYR A 196 -7.06 -22.56 -3.61
N THR A 197 -7.15 -23.66 -2.86
CA THR A 197 -7.75 -23.66 -1.51
C THR A 197 -7.03 -22.69 -0.57
N GLY A 198 -5.70 -22.60 -0.63
CA GLY A 198 -4.94 -21.58 0.10
C GLY A 198 -5.30 -20.15 -0.30
N MET A 199 -5.55 -19.92 -1.59
CA MET A 199 -5.92 -18.60 -2.12
C MET A 199 -7.35 -18.16 -1.78
N GLN A 200 -8.26 -19.09 -1.44
CA GLN A 200 -9.66 -18.74 -1.14
C GLN A 200 -9.77 -17.78 0.04
N ALA A 201 -9.03 -18.04 1.12
CA ALA A 201 -9.00 -17.16 2.29
C ALA A 201 -8.50 -15.75 1.92
N ASN A 202 -7.53 -15.66 1.01
CA ASN A 202 -7.00 -14.39 0.53
C ASN A 202 -8.04 -13.63 -0.30
N VAL A 203 -8.77 -14.33 -1.19
CA VAL A 203 -9.86 -13.73 -1.98
C VAL A 203 -10.95 -13.17 -1.07
N ASP A 204 -11.39 -13.94 -0.08
CA ASP A 204 -12.44 -13.51 0.85
C ASP A 204 -12.00 -12.27 1.64
N SER A 205 -10.77 -12.29 2.17
CA SER A 205 -10.20 -11.14 2.90
C SER A 205 -10.08 -9.89 2.03
N ILE A 206 -9.73 -10.04 0.75
CA ILE A 206 -9.66 -8.93 -0.20
C ILE A 206 -11.04 -8.35 -0.49
N ILE A 207 -12.05 -9.21 -0.67
CA ILE A 207 -13.43 -8.77 -0.92
C ILE A 207 -13.98 -8.04 0.31
N GLU A 208 -13.79 -8.59 1.51
CA GLU A 208 -14.24 -7.97 2.77
C GLU A 208 -13.56 -6.61 3.03
N GLY A 209 -12.26 -6.51 2.75
CA GLY A 209 -11.49 -5.28 2.89
C GLY A 209 -11.80 -4.20 1.84
N SER A 210 -12.43 -4.56 0.72
CA SER A 210 -12.60 -3.65 -0.42
C SER A 210 -13.43 -2.40 -0.13
N THR A 211 -14.52 -2.53 0.65
CA THR A 211 -15.34 -1.38 1.08
C THR A 211 -14.55 -0.44 1.98
N SER A 212 -13.83 -0.99 2.96
CA SER A 212 -13.00 -0.18 3.86
C SER A 212 -11.89 0.56 3.11
N LEU A 213 -11.28 -0.08 2.12
CA LEU A 213 -10.28 0.57 1.27
C LEU A 213 -10.89 1.69 0.41
N PHE A 214 -12.10 1.50 -0.12
CA PHE A 214 -12.81 2.56 -0.85
C PHE A 214 -13.00 3.82 0.03
N GLU A 215 -13.47 3.65 1.27
CA GLU A 215 -13.66 4.76 2.22
C GLU A 215 -12.33 5.46 2.55
N VAL A 216 -11.25 4.71 2.71
CA VAL A 216 -9.90 5.24 2.96
C VAL A 216 -9.41 6.09 1.79
N LYS A 217 -9.60 5.61 0.56
CA LYS A 217 -9.21 6.32 -0.66
C LYS A 217 -10.02 7.60 -0.83
N GLU A 218 -11.34 7.55 -0.60
CA GLU A 218 -12.20 8.74 -0.63
C GLU A 218 -11.78 9.77 0.43
N ALA A 219 -11.48 9.33 1.66
CA ALA A 219 -10.97 10.18 2.72
C ALA A 219 -9.63 10.85 2.33
N SER A 220 -8.72 10.08 1.73
CA SER A 220 -7.44 10.59 1.22
C SER A 220 -7.64 11.63 0.12
N ASP A 221 -8.46 11.34 -0.89
CA ASP A 221 -8.75 12.27 -1.98
C ASP A 221 -9.34 13.58 -1.44
N GLN A 222 -10.25 13.49 -0.47
CA GLN A 222 -10.83 14.65 0.18
C GLN A 222 -9.79 15.47 0.97
N ILE A 223 -8.87 14.82 1.69
CA ILE A 223 -7.74 15.52 2.35
C ILE A 223 -6.86 16.24 1.32
N VAL A 224 -6.57 15.60 0.18
CA VAL A 224 -5.76 16.21 -0.89
C VAL A 224 -6.44 17.45 -1.44
N LEU A 225 -7.77 17.42 -1.65
CA LEU A 225 -8.55 18.58 -2.09
C LEU A 225 -8.56 19.69 -1.02
N ASP A 226 -8.89 19.35 0.22
CA ASP A 226 -9.04 20.32 1.33
C ASP A 226 -7.71 20.92 1.76
N SER A 227 -6.59 20.20 1.58
CA SER A 227 -5.25 20.70 1.93
C SER A 227 -4.86 21.98 1.18
N LYS A 228 -5.37 22.17 -0.04
CA LYS A 228 -5.14 23.38 -0.84
C LYS A 228 -5.88 24.57 -0.22
N GLN A 229 -7.15 24.39 0.11
CA GLN A 229 -7.95 25.41 0.77
C GLN A 229 -7.39 25.72 2.17
N MET A 230 -6.92 24.69 2.89
CA MET A 230 -6.28 24.84 4.19
C MET A 230 -4.99 25.67 4.09
N LEU A 231 -4.18 25.48 3.04
CA LEU A 231 -2.98 26.29 2.80
C LEU A 231 -3.34 27.77 2.58
N GLU A 232 -4.34 28.05 1.75
CA GLU A 232 -4.81 29.42 1.49
C GLU A 232 -5.34 30.08 2.76
N SER A 233 -6.17 29.37 3.53
CA SER A 233 -6.73 29.86 4.78
C SER A 233 -5.63 30.11 5.82
N ALA A 234 -4.66 29.20 5.95
CA ALA A 234 -3.50 29.35 6.83
C ALA A 234 -2.63 30.57 6.45
N ASN A 235 -2.40 30.81 5.15
CA ASN A 235 -1.72 32.01 4.66
C ASN A 235 -2.51 33.28 5.03
N SER A 236 -3.83 33.23 4.96
CA SER A 236 -4.68 34.37 5.35
C SER A 236 -4.60 34.67 6.85
N VAL A 237 -4.55 33.64 7.69
CA VAL A 237 -4.34 33.75 9.15
C VAL A 237 -2.96 34.35 9.43
N GLN A 238 -1.93 33.86 8.73
CA GLN A 238 -0.57 34.40 8.85
C GLN A 238 -0.51 35.89 8.48
N GLN A 239 -1.12 36.30 7.37
CA GLN A 239 -1.17 37.71 6.98
C GLN A 239 -1.94 38.57 7.99
N ALA A 240 -3.06 38.07 8.52
CA ALA A 240 -3.81 38.78 9.57
C ALA A 240 -3.02 38.91 10.87
N LEU A 241 -2.22 37.90 11.22
CA LEU A 241 -1.33 37.93 12.36
C LEU A 241 -0.20 38.97 12.19
N ILE A 242 0.35 39.09 10.97
CA ILE A 242 1.36 40.10 10.63
C ILE A 242 0.77 41.52 10.65
N ASN A 243 -0.47 41.67 10.19
CA ASN A 243 -1.15 42.97 10.06
C ASN A 243 -1.89 43.42 11.33
N LEU A 244 -1.82 42.66 12.44
CA LEU A 244 -2.41 43.09 13.71
C LEU A 244 -1.74 44.42 14.14
N PRO A 245 -2.50 45.51 14.36
CA PRO A 245 -1.95 46.79 14.80
C PRO A 245 -1.09 46.61 16.06
N GLY A 246 0.09 47.24 16.06
CA GLY A 246 1.13 47.06 17.08
C GLY A 246 0.74 47.55 18.48
N GLU A 247 -0.06 46.78 19.20
CA GLU A 247 -0.14 46.79 20.66
C GLU A 247 0.52 45.53 21.25
N ARG A 248 1.65 45.13 20.65
CA ARG A 248 2.56 44.19 21.31
C ARG A 248 3.83 44.92 21.74
N PRO A 249 4.24 44.86 23.02
CA PRO A 249 5.66 44.87 23.30
C PRO A 249 6.21 43.66 22.54
N LEU A 250 7.10 43.90 21.58
CA LEU A 250 7.80 42.83 20.88
C LEU A 250 8.28 41.82 21.93
N PRO A 251 8.03 40.50 21.76
CA PRO A 251 8.68 39.54 22.62
C PRO A 251 10.19 39.75 22.45
N SER A 252 10.95 39.73 23.55
CA SER A 252 12.35 40.14 23.56
C SER A 252 13.12 39.53 22.38
N PHE A 253 14.16 40.22 21.89
CA PHE A 253 15.03 39.78 20.79
C PHE A 253 15.33 38.26 20.76
N THR A 254 15.40 37.62 21.94
CA THR A 254 15.48 36.17 22.13
C THR A 254 14.34 35.35 21.52
N VAL A 255 13.07 35.75 21.59
CA VAL A 255 11.94 34.98 21.04
C VAL A 255 11.91 35.05 19.51
N THR A 256 12.24 36.21 18.92
CA THR A 256 12.42 36.33 17.47
C THR A 256 13.62 35.52 16.98
N LEU A 257 14.69 35.48 17.77
CA LEU A 257 15.85 34.64 17.49
C LEU A 257 15.50 33.14 17.61
N ILE A 258 14.68 32.76 18.59
CA ILE A 258 14.21 31.39 18.79
C ILE A 258 13.23 30.97 17.69
N SER A 259 12.30 31.83 17.28
CA SER A 259 11.36 31.51 16.17
C SER A 259 12.08 31.46 14.83
N GLY A 260 13.07 32.32 14.60
CA GLY A 260 13.99 32.22 13.47
C GLY A 260 14.81 30.93 13.50
N ALA A 261 15.33 30.54 14.67
CA ALA A 261 16.06 29.29 14.85
C ALA A 261 15.14 28.06 14.65
N LEU A 262 13.89 28.11 15.09
CA LEU A 262 12.89 27.06 14.86
C LEU A 262 12.50 26.95 13.39
N ALA A 263 12.39 28.07 12.66
CA ALA A 263 12.16 28.08 11.22
C ALA A 263 13.34 27.46 10.45
N ILE A 264 14.57 27.77 10.87
CA ILE A 264 15.79 27.17 10.31
C ILE A 264 15.88 25.68 10.67
N LEU A 265 15.54 25.29 11.90
CA LEU A 265 15.46 23.88 12.31
C LEU A 265 14.37 23.14 11.53
N GLY A 266 13.24 23.77 11.24
CA GLY A 266 12.19 23.22 10.39
C GLY A 266 12.67 23.00 8.95
N LEU A 267 13.45 23.94 8.40
CA LEU A 267 14.10 23.78 7.09
C LEU A 267 15.17 22.69 7.09
N ILE A 268 15.95 22.57 8.16
CA ILE A 268 16.93 21.49 8.32
C ILE A 268 16.22 20.15 8.46
N GLY A 269 15.12 20.08 9.22
CA GLY A 269 14.28 18.89 9.34
C GLY A 269 13.64 18.49 8.01
N LEU A 270 13.17 19.46 7.22
CA LEU A 270 12.67 19.23 5.86
C LEU A 270 13.78 18.68 4.94
N LEU A 271 14.96 19.30 4.96
CA LEU A 271 16.13 18.82 4.21
C LEU A 271 16.56 17.42 4.67
N TYR A 272 16.49 17.14 5.97
CA TYR A 272 16.83 15.84 6.53
C TYR A 272 15.79 14.77 6.15
N SER A 273 14.50 15.11 6.14
CA SER A 273 13.42 14.25 5.64
C SER A 273 13.64 13.90 4.17
N LEU A 274 13.88 14.90 3.33
CA LEU A 274 14.16 14.70 1.90
C LEU A 274 15.44 13.87 1.68
N TYR A 275 16.47 14.09 2.49
CA TYR A 275 17.72 13.33 2.43
C TYR A 275 17.55 11.89 2.92
N ARG A 276 16.74 11.67 3.95
CA ARG A 276 16.39 10.34 4.46
C ARG A 276 15.59 9.55 3.43
N ASP A 277 14.65 10.19 2.75
CA ASP A 277 13.90 9.58 1.64
C ASP A 277 14.82 9.21 0.46
N GLN A 278 15.79 10.06 0.11
CA GLN A 278 16.80 9.70 -0.88
C GLN A 278 17.71 8.55 -0.41
N SER A 279 18.19 8.57 0.83
CA SER A 279 19.05 7.52 1.39
C SER A 279 18.35 6.17 1.50
N ARG A 280 17.05 6.13 1.87
CA ARG A 280 16.26 4.90 1.91
C ARG A 280 16.15 4.25 0.53
N ARG A 281 15.91 5.04 -0.52
CA ARG A 281 15.90 4.58 -1.92
C ARG A 281 17.29 4.13 -2.41
N PHE A 282 18.35 4.80 -1.95
CA PHE A 282 19.72 4.50 -2.37
C PHE A 282 20.29 3.23 -1.70
N ARG A 283 19.97 2.98 -0.42
CA ARG A 283 20.41 1.77 0.30
C ARG A 283 19.80 0.49 -0.25
N GLY A 284 18.49 0.50 -0.55
CA GLY A 284 17.85 -0.64 -1.20
C GLY A 284 18.46 -0.98 -2.57
N THR A 285 18.87 0.04 -3.33
CA THR A 285 19.49 -0.14 -4.66
C THR A 285 20.96 -0.59 -4.58
N GLN A 286 21.70 -0.15 -3.56
CA GLN A 286 23.09 -0.57 -3.36
C GLN A 286 23.21 -1.97 -2.75
N GLU A 287 22.33 -2.35 -1.82
CA GLU A 287 22.30 -3.73 -1.28
C GLU A 287 21.93 -4.73 -2.38
N LEU A 288 21.00 -4.38 -3.28
CA LEU A 288 20.71 -5.17 -4.50
C LEU A 288 21.90 -5.22 -5.46
N ASN A 289 22.62 -4.12 -5.69
CA ASN A 289 23.81 -4.12 -6.56
C ASN A 289 25.00 -4.88 -5.95
N GLN A 290 25.25 -4.77 -4.65
CA GLN A 290 26.31 -5.51 -3.97
C GLN A 290 26.00 -7.00 -3.93
N ARG A 291 24.77 -7.40 -3.59
CA ARG A 291 24.35 -8.81 -3.66
C ARG A 291 24.44 -9.36 -5.09
N ASN A 292 24.08 -8.56 -6.11
CA ASN A 292 24.26 -8.95 -7.51
C ASN A 292 25.73 -9.06 -7.92
N GLN A 293 26.62 -8.18 -7.41
CA GLN A 293 28.05 -8.22 -7.72
C GLN A 293 28.79 -9.34 -6.97
N GLU A 294 28.42 -9.66 -5.73
CA GLU A 294 28.91 -10.84 -5.00
C GLU A 294 28.44 -12.14 -5.64
N ALA A 295 27.20 -12.22 -6.12
CA ALA A 295 26.71 -13.38 -6.87
C ALA A 295 27.46 -13.58 -8.20
N ILE A 296 27.80 -12.48 -8.90
CA ILE A 296 28.58 -12.55 -10.15
C ILE A 296 30.03 -12.98 -9.88
N LEU A 297 30.67 -12.49 -8.81
CA LEU A 297 32.03 -12.89 -8.44
C LEU A 297 32.09 -14.35 -7.96
N ARG A 298 31.07 -14.82 -7.24
CA ARG A 298 30.94 -16.22 -6.81
C ARG A 298 30.71 -17.17 -7.99
N LEU A 299 29.92 -16.76 -8.99
CA LEU A 299 29.74 -17.49 -10.25
C LEU A 299 31.02 -17.50 -11.12
N LEU A 300 31.82 -16.44 -11.08
CA LEU A 300 33.13 -16.39 -11.74
C LEU A 300 34.16 -17.32 -11.07
N ASP A 301 34.13 -17.44 -9.74
CA ASP A 301 35.00 -18.33 -8.97
C ASP A 301 34.55 -19.81 -9.08
N GLU A 302 33.24 -20.07 -9.11
CA GLU A 302 32.67 -21.41 -9.38
C GLU A 302 32.87 -21.85 -10.84
N MET A 303 32.79 -20.97 -11.84
CA MET A 303 33.13 -21.32 -13.23
C MET A 303 34.65 -21.38 -13.49
N GLY A 304 35.47 -20.69 -12.68
CA GLY A 304 36.92 -20.78 -12.73
C GLY A 304 37.45 -22.11 -12.18
N SER A 305 36.90 -22.58 -11.06
CA SER A 305 37.30 -23.87 -10.45
C SER A 305 36.73 -25.11 -11.16
N LEU A 306 35.70 -24.96 -12.00
CA LEU A 306 35.17 -26.03 -12.87
C LEU A 306 35.94 -26.21 -14.19
N ALA A 307 36.84 -25.30 -14.54
CA ALA A 307 37.71 -25.43 -15.72
C ALA A 307 39.01 -26.23 -15.43
N GLU A 308 39.37 -26.43 -14.16
CA GLU A 308 40.64 -27.07 -13.75
C GLU A 308 40.49 -28.55 -13.30
N GLY A 309 39.27 -29.11 -13.29
CA GLY A 309 39.08 -30.56 -13.24
C GLY A 309 39.45 -31.28 -11.93
N ASP A 310 39.08 -30.74 -10.78
CA ASP A 310 39.15 -31.47 -9.49
C ASP A 310 37.74 -31.78 -8.95
N LEU A 311 37.31 -33.03 -9.10
CA LEU A 311 36.01 -33.55 -8.67
C LEU A 311 35.97 -34.02 -7.21
N THR A 312 36.83 -33.53 -6.31
CA THR A 312 36.87 -34.00 -4.91
C THR A 312 36.26 -33.07 -3.87
N VAL A 313 35.59 -31.98 -4.28
CA VAL A 313 34.97 -31.04 -3.33
C VAL A 313 33.56 -31.49 -2.93
N ARG A 314 33.40 -31.85 -1.66
CA ARG A 314 32.11 -32.09 -1.00
C ARG A 314 31.35 -30.77 -0.85
N ALA A 315 30.17 -30.69 -1.46
CA ALA A 315 29.18 -29.66 -1.16
C ALA A 315 28.83 -29.71 0.34
N THR A 316 29.21 -28.67 1.09
CA THR A 316 28.68 -28.44 2.44
C THR A 316 27.58 -27.41 2.29
N VAL A 317 26.34 -27.89 2.33
CA VAL A 317 25.14 -27.05 2.41
C VAL A 317 25.02 -26.60 3.87
N THR A 318 25.34 -25.34 4.15
CA THR A 318 24.87 -24.68 5.37
C THR A 318 23.60 -23.92 5.04
N GLU A 319 22.49 -24.39 5.59
CA GLU A 319 21.27 -23.62 5.83
C GLU A 319 21.64 -22.32 6.55
N ASP A 320 21.42 -21.18 5.92
CA ASP A 320 21.05 -19.94 6.60
C ASP A 320 20.48 -18.99 5.53
N ILE A 321 19.24 -19.27 5.15
CA ILE A 321 18.34 -18.31 4.52
C ILE A 321 17.10 -18.26 5.41
N THR A 322 17.05 -17.23 6.24
CA THR A 322 15.82 -16.51 6.60
C THR A 322 16.04 -15.05 6.25
#